data_AF-A0A343C1Z3-F1
#
_entry.id   AF-A0A343C1Z3-F1
#
_cell.length_a   1.000
_cell.length_b   1.000
_cell.length_c   1.000
_cell.angle_alpha   90.00
_cell.angle_beta   90.00
_cell.angle_gamma   90.00
#
_symmetry.space_group_name_H-M   'P 1'
#
loop_
_entity.id
_entity.type
_entity.pdbx_description
1 polymer ?
#
loop_
_entity_poly.entity_id
_entity_poly.type
_entity_poly.pdbx_seq_one_letter_code
_entity_poly.pdbx_strand_id
1 'polypeptide(L)'
;MELLVSMNLLFSFLFLTLTHPLAMGGTLLMQTTLVALLLGNFAPNFWFSYILFLVMVGGMLVLFIYMTSVASNEMFKTNLKFLIPMPAIIILMYINIQTPNPNKELIKFSSNLNFNQMITKFMNWPSMMTLALMIMYLLITLIVIVKITNIKHGPLRTKN
;
A
#
# COMPACT_ATOMS: atom_id res chain seq x y z
N MET A 1 -5.39 -9.31 15.24
CA MET A 1 -5.99 -8.62 14.07
C MET A 1 -6.36 -7.19 14.42
N GLU A 2 -7.14 -6.97 15.48
CA GLU A 2 -7.54 -5.62 15.91
C GLU A 2 -6.33 -4.68 16.17
N LEU A 3 -5.27 -5.18 16.81
CA LEU A 3 -4.02 -4.43 16.98
C LEU A 3 -3.38 -4.01 15.64
N LEU A 4 -3.42 -4.87 14.61
CA LEU A 4 -2.88 -4.53 13.29
C LEU A 4 -3.74 -3.47 12.61
N VAL A 5 -5.07 -3.55 12.75
CA VAL A 5 -6.00 -2.54 12.23
C VAL A 5 -5.76 -1.20 12.91
N SER A 6 -5.60 -1.20 14.23
CA SER A 6 -5.38 0.01 14.99
C SER A 6 -4.03 0.67 14.68
N MET A 7 -2.97 -0.13 14.49
CA MET A 7 -1.68 0.38 14.02
C MET A 7 -1.77 0.97 12.61
N ASN A 8 -2.51 0.33 11.69
CA ASN A 8 -2.73 0.88 10.35
C ASN A 8 -3.46 2.23 10.39
N LEU A 9 -4.46 2.37 11.28
CA LEU A 9 -5.14 3.65 11.49
C LEU A 9 -4.16 4.73 11.99
N LEU A 10 -3.27 4.42 12.93
CA LEU A 10 -2.23 5.38 13.36
C LEU A 10 -1.36 5.85 12.19
N PHE A 11 -0.86 4.92 11.37
CA PHE A 11 -0.03 5.28 10.22
C PHE A 11 -0.79 6.08 9.16
N SER A 12 -2.09 5.83 8.98
CA SER A 12 -2.92 6.63 8.07
C SER A 12 -3.07 8.08 8.54
N PHE A 13 -3.21 8.31 9.84
CA PHE A 13 -3.24 9.66 10.40
C PHE A 13 -1.85 10.33 10.31
N LEU A 14 -0.78 9.59 10.58
CA LEU A 14 0.58 10.09 10.39
C LEU A 14 0.82 10.54 8.95
N PHE A 15 0.38 9.76 7.97
CA PHE A 15 0.54 10.11 6.55
C PHE A 15 -0.08 11.46 6.19
N LEU A 16 -1.28 11.75 6.69
CA LEU A 16 -1.97 13.03 6.46
C LEU A 16 -1.23 14.25 7.03
N THR A 17 -0.33 14.04 7.99
CA THR A 17 0.31 15.12 8.76
C THR A 17 1.74 15.42 8.33
N LEU A 18 2.36 14.52 7.58
CA LEU A 18 3.74 14.70 7.13
C LEU A 18 3.77 15.58 5.90
N THR A 19 4.77 16.45 5.81
CA THR A 19 4.96 17.40 4.70
C THR A 19 6.13 17.01 3.81
N HIS A 20 7.17 16.42 4.39
CA HIS A 20 8.38 16.06 3.65
C HIS A 20 8.17 14.77 2.84
N PRO A 21 8.44 14.75 1.51
CA PRO A 21 8.22 13.59 0.64
C PRO A 21 8.88 12.30 1.14
N LEU A 22 10.09 12.41 1.71
CA LEU A 22 10.80 11.26 2.29
C LEU A 22 10.02 10.60 3.43
N ALA A 23 9.45 11.39 4.36
CA ALA A 23 8.71 10.84 5.48
C ALA A 23 7.32 10.36 5.06
N MET A 24 6.69 11.03 4.07
CA MET A 24 5.49 10.50 3.42
C MET A 24 5.76 9.11 2.81
N GLY A 25 6.89 8.94 2.10
CA GLY A 25 7.29 7.64 1.54
C GLY A 25 7.56 6.58 2.62
N GLY A 26 8.25 6.94 3.70
CA GLY A 26 8.54 6.03 4.80
C GLY A 26 7.27 5.58 5.56
N THR A 27 6.33 6.49 5.81
CA THR A 27 5.05 6.14 6.45
C THR A 27 4.17 5.29 5.53
N LEU A 28 4.16 5.55 4.24
CA LEU A 28 3.49 4.70 3.25
C LEU A 28 4.07 3.29 3.20
N LEU A 29 5.39 3.13 3.26
CA LEU A 29 6.03 1.81 3.34
C LEU A 29 5.55 1.05 4.57
N MET A 30 5.58 1.66 5.76
CA MET A 30 5.09 1.04 6.99
C MET A 30 3.58 0.72 6.92
N GLN A 31 2.79 1.58 6.28
CA GLN A 31 1.36 1.33 6.12
C GLN A 31 1.11 0.12 5.18
N THR A 32 1.84 0.02 4.08
CA THR A 32 1.68 -1.10 3.13
C THR A 32 2.09 -2.44 3.71
N THR A 33 3.12 -2.47 4.58
CA THR A 33 3.50 -3.70 5.29
C THR A 33 2.37 -4.17 6.22
N LEU A 34 1.75 -3.23 6.96
CA LEU A 34 0.62 -3.53 7.84
C LEU A 34 -0.62 -4.01 7.07
N VAL A 35 -0.90 -3.40 5.91
CA VAL A 35 -2.01 -3.82 5.04
C VAL A 35 -1.76 -5.24 4.49
N ALA A 36 -0.53 -5.55 4.06
CA ALA A 36 -0.19 -6.89 3.59
C ALA A 36 -0.38 -7.94 4.71
N LEU A 37 0.04 -7.64 5.93
CA LEU A 37 -0.17 -8.52 7.10
C LEU A 37 -1.66 -8.69 7.46
N LEU A 38 -2.46 -7.62 7.34
CA LEU A 38 -3.91 -7.71 7.54
C LEU A 38 -4.57 -8.61 6.50
N LEU A 39 -4.23 -8.42 5.22
CA LEU A 39 -4.76 -9.24 4.12
C LEU A 39 -4.35 -10.71 4.24
N GLY A 40 -3.11 -10.98 4.69
CA GLY A 40 -2.64 -12.34 4.94
C GLY A 40 -3.46 -13.06 6.01
N ASN A 41 -3.97 -12.35 7.02
CA ASN A 41 -4.82 -12.94 8.05
C ASN A 41 -6.26 -13.19 7.60
N PHE A 42 -6.74 -12.45 6.58
CA PHE A 42 -8.09 -12.64 6.04
C PHE A 42 -8.15 -13.68 4.92
N ALA A 43 -7.08 -13.79 4.13
CA ALA A 43 -7.02 -14.70 3.01
C ALA A 43 -6.73 -16.14 3.48
N PRO A 44 -7.21 -17.16 2.76
CA PRO A 44 -6.90 -18.56 3.08
C PRO A 44 -5.42 -18.90 2.85
N ASN A 45 -4.69 -18.10 2.08
CA ASN A 45 -3.25 -18.23 1.85
C ASN A 45 -2.61 -16.84 1.64
N PHE A 46 -1.34 -16.70 1.99
CA PHE A 46 -0.54 -15.48 1.93
C PHE A 46 -0.12 -15.04 0.51
N TRP A 47 -0.46 -15.80 -0.53
CA TRP A 47 -0.05 -15.51 -1.91
C TRP A 47 -0.44 -14.09 -2.36
N PHE A 48 -1.68 -13.67 -2.09
CA PHE A 48 -2.15 -12.34 -2.47
C PHE A 48 -1.51 -11.23 -1.63
N SER A 49 -1.34 -11.44 -0.31
CA SER A 49 -0.64 -10.47 0.54
C SER A 49 0.83 -10.29 0.12
N TYR A 50 1.47 -11.36 -0.34
CA TYR A 50 2.85 -11.33 -0.82
C TYR A 50 2.99 -10.54 -2.13
N ILE A 51 2.11 -10.79 -3.12
CA ILE A 51 2.12 -10.02 -4.38
C ILE A 51 1.87 -8.53 -4.09
N LEU A 52 0.90 -8.21 -3.23
CA LEU A 52 0.61 -6.81 -2.87
C LEU A 52 1.83 -6.15 -2.24
N PHE A 53 2.50 -6.83 -1.30
CA PHE A 53 3.71 -6.31 -0.67
C PHE A 53 4.81 -6.01 -1.69
N LEU A 54 5.12 -6.95 -2.59
CA LEU A 54 6.17 -6.76 -3.59
C LEU A 54 5.88 -5.59 -4.54
N VAL A 55 4.66 -5.52 -5.07
CA VAL A 55 4.29 -4.48 -6.04
C VAL A 55 4.32 -3.09 -5.40
N MET A 56 3.80 -2.97 -4.17
CA MET A 56 3.76 -1.68 -3.48
C MET A 56 5.15 -1.21 -3.04
N VAL A 57 5.99 -2.09 -2.48
CA VAL A 57 7.37 -1.74 -2.10
C VAL A 57 8.18 -1.39 -3.34
N GLY A 58 8.06 -2.16 -4.43
CA GLY A 58 8.74 -1.86 -5.69
C GLY A 58 8.39 -0.48 -6.26
N GLY A 59 7.09 -0.13 -6.28
CA GLY A 59 6.66 1.19 -6.75
C GLY A 59 7.14 2.35 -5.86
N MET A 60 7.15 2.16 -4.54
CA MET A 60 7.59 3.18 -3.59
C MET A 60 9.10 3.44 -3.65
N LEU A 61 9.92 2.41 -3.91
CA LEU A 61 11.36 2.59 -4.10
C LEU A 61 11.69 3.46 -5.32
N VAL A 62 10.95 3.30 -6.43
CA VAL A 62 11.12 4.15 -7.62
C VAL A 62 10.79 5.61 -7.30
N LEU A 63 9.68 5.87 -6.60
CA LEU A 63 9.32 7.21 -6.15
C LEU A 63 10.37 7.81 -5.20
N PHE A 64 10.95 7.00 -4.32
CA PHE A 64 11.99 7.43 -3.39
C PHE A 64 13.26 7.90 -4.11
N ILE A 65 13.71 7.14 -5.12
CA ILE A 65 14.87 7.53 -5.95
C ILE A 65 14.57 8.82 -6.72
N TYR A 66 13.37 8.94 -7.28
CA TYR A 66 12.98 10.17 -8.00
C TYR A 66 12.99 11.39 -7.08
N MET A 67 12.35 11.30 -5.90
CA MET A 67 12.26 12.43 -4.97
C MET A 67 13.63 12.86 -4.40
N THR A 68 14.51 11.91 -4.10
CA THR A 68 15.88 12.24 -3.64
C THR A 68 16.74 12.85 -4.74
N SER A 69 16.44 12.58 -6.01
CA SER A 69 17.13 13.20 -7.15
C SER A 69 16.66 14.63 -7.48
N VAL A 70 15.43 14.99 -7.08
CA VAL A 70 14.79 16.27 -7.45
C VAL A 70 14.81 17.29 -6.31
N ALA A 71 14.70 16.85 -5.05
CA ALA A 71 14.64 17.76 -3.90
C ALA A 71 16.01 17.98 -3.25
N SER A 72 16.36 19.23 -2.97
CA SER A 72 17.41 19.55 -1.99
C SER A 72 17.02 19.00 -0.62
N ASN A 73 18.00 18.50 0.13
CA ASN A 73 17.80 17.88 1.45
C ASN A 73 17.41 18.94 2.51
N GLU A 74 16.21 19.49 2.41
CA GLU A 74 15.70 20.53 3.30
C GLU A 74 15.49 19.96 4.71
N MET A 75 15.80 20.77 5.73
CA MET A 75 15.63 20.38 7.11
C MET A 75 14.16 20.11 7.44
N PHE A 76 13.89 18.96 8.04
CA PHE A 76 12.56 18.54 8.48
C PHE A 76 11.90 19.56 9.41
N LYS A 77 10.86 20.26 8.93
CA LYS A 77 9.98 21.08 9.78
C LYS A 77 8.69 20.31 10.06
N THR A 78 8.66 19.61 11.20
CA THR A 78 7.46 18.92 11.69
C THR A 78 6.65 19.84 12.58
N ASN A 79 5.35 20.02 12.28
CA ASN A 79 4.48 20.83 13.11
C ASN A 79 3.85 19.96 14.21
N LEU A 80 4.30 20.11 15.46
CA LEU A 80 3.92 19.26 16.61
C LEU A 80 2.41 19.31 16.95
N LYS A 81 1.69 20.35 16.50
CA LYS A 81 0.23 20.48 16.68
C LYS A 81 -0.57 19.35 16.03
N PHE A 82 0.01 18.63 15.08
CA PHE A 82 -0.67 17.52 14.40
C PHE A 82 -0.61 16.18 15.14
N LEU A 83 0.12 16.09 16.27
CA LEU A 83 0.17 14.88 17.11
C LEU A 83 -0.96 14.80 18.14
N ILE A 84 -1.80 15.84 18.24
CA ILE A 84 -2.93 15.95 19.18
C ILE A 84 -3.94 14.79 19.10
N PRO A 85 -4.27 14.19 17.94
CA PRO A 85 -5.23 13.07 17.89
C PRO A 85 -4.63 11.71 18.32
N MET A 86 -3.31 11.56 18.45
CA MET A 86 -2.68 10.28 18.82
C MET A 86 -3.19 9.66 20.13
N PRO A 87 -3.34 10.40 21.25
CA PRO A 87 -3.84 9.82 22.50
C PRO A 87 -5.27 9.25 22.37
N ALA A 88 -6.14 9.88 21.58
CA ALA A 88 -7.50 9.38 21.36
C ALA A 88 -7.50 8.03 20.62
N ILE A 89 -6.60 7.87 19.64
CA ILE A 89 -6.45 6.63 18.88
C ILE A 89 -5.93 5.51 19.80
N ILE A 90 -4.99 5.82 20.71
CA ILE A 90 -4.45 4.85 21.68
C ILE A 90 -5.54 4.35 22.64
N ILE A 91 -6.42 5.25 23.11
CA ILE A 91 -7.54 4.89 23.98
C ILE A 91 -8.53 3.96 23.24
N LEU A 92 -8.84 4.27 21.97
CA LEU A 92 -9.67 3.40 21.12
C LEU A 92 -9.07 2.00 20.94
N MET A 93 -7.73 1.87 20.91
CA MET A 93 -7.09 0.55 20.84
C MET A 93 -7.36 -0.28 22.09
N TYR A 94 -7.27 0.34 23.27
CA TYR A 94 -7.37 -0.35 24.54
C TYR A 94 -8.79 -0.89 24.79
N ILE A 95 -9.81 -0.14 24.37
CA ILE A 95 -11.22 -0.50 24.51
C ILE A 95 -11.56 -1.72 23.63
N ASN A 96 -11.06 -1.78 22.40
CA ASN A 96 -11.42 -2.84 21.46
C ASN A 96 -10.84 -4.21 21.83
N ILE A 97 -9.63 -4.26 22.41
CA ILE A 97 -8.96 -5.51 22.81
C ILE A 97 -9.78 -6.32 23.83
N GLN A 98 -10.64 -5.68 24.62
CA GLN A 98 -11.42 -6.33 25.68
C GLN A 98 -12.75 -6.93 25.19
N THR A 99 -13.15 -6.65 23.95
CA THR A 99 -14.41 -7.19 23.42
C THR A 99 -14.23 -8.64 22.92
N PRO A 100 -15.12 -9.58 23.30
CA PRO A 100 -15.02 -10.95 22.82
C PRO A 100 -15.28 -10.99 21.32
N ASN A 101 -14.28 -11.46 20.57
CA ASN A 101 -14.25 -11.42 19.12
C ASN A 101 -15.32 -12.37 18.51
N PRO A 102 -16.39 -11.84 17.86
CA PRO A 102 -17.43 -12.66 17.23
C PRO A 102 -16.93 -13.38 15.96
N ASN A 103 -15.74 -13.04 15.47
CA ASN A 103 -15.20 -13.53 14.19
C ASN A 103 -14.73 -15.00 14.19
N LYS A 104 -14.83 -15.72 15.32
CA LYS A 104 -14.46 -17.15 15.36
C LYS A 104 -15.32 -18.01 14.42
N GLU A 105 -16.55 -17.59 14.11
CA GLU A 105 -17.42 -18.31 13.17
C GLU A 105 -17.05 -18.05 11.70
N LEU A 106 -16.61 -16.84 11.35
CA LEU A 106 -16.17 -16.50 9.99
C LEU A 106 -14.87 -17.23 9.60
N ILE A 107 -13.97 -17.46 10.55
CA ILE A 107 -12.70 -18.18 10.32
C ILE A 107 -12.96 -19.65 9.93
N LYS A 108 -14.07 -20.26 10.37
CA LYS A 108 -14.42 -21.64 9.97
C LYS A 108 -14.94 -21.74 8.53
N PHE A 109 -15.48 -20.66 7.97
CA PHE A 109 -15.96 -20.65 6.57
C PHE A 109 -14.82 -20.52 5.55
N SER A 110 -13.70 -19.88 5.91
CA SER A 110 -12.59 -19.65 4.98
C SER A 110 -11.71 -20.88 4.74
N SER A 111 -11.68 -21.84 5.66
CA SER A 111 -10.83 -23.04 5.56
C SER A 111 -11.22 -24.00 4.43
N ASN A 112 -12.45 -23.89 3.90
CA ASN A 112 -12.96 -24.77 2.84
C ASN A 112 -12.76 -24.21 1.42
N LEU A 113 -12.14 -23.05 1.26
CA LEU A 113 -11.90 -22.48 -0.07
C LEU A 113 -10.62 -23.07 -0.67
N ASN A 114 -10.77 -23.88 -1.71
CA ASN A 114 -9.64 -24.42 -2.47
C ASN A 114 -8.84 -23.29 -3.13
N PHE A 115 -7.61 -23.09 -2.65
CA PHE A 115 -6.66 -22.10 -3.17
C PHE A 115 -6.47 -22.18 -4.70
N ASN A 116 -6.39 -23.40 -5.24
CA ASN A 116 -6.24 -23.61 -6.68
C ASN A 116 -7.42 -23.03 -7.48
N GLN A 117 -8.65 -23.11 -6.96
CA GLN A 117 -9.82 -22.56 -7.64
C GLN A 117 -9.81 -21.03 -7.67
N MET A 118 -9.17 -20.36 -6.69
CA MET A 118 -9.03 -18.89 -6.70
C MET A 118 -8.10 -18.41 -7.81
N ILE A 119 -6.96 -19.08 -8.00
CA ILE A 119 -5.98 -18.70 -9.04
C ILE A 119 -6.54 -18.99 -10.43
N THR A 120 -7.16 -20.15 -10.63
CA THR A 120 -7.67 -20.55 -11.95
C THR A 120 -8.92 -19.77 -12.37
N LYS A 121 -9.56 -19.05 -11.44
CA LYS A 121 -10.76 -18.25 -11.74
C LYS A 121 -10.54 -17.27 -12.90
N PHE A 122 -9.39 -16.59 -12.95
CA PHE A 122 -9.10 -15.62 -14.00
C PHE A 122 -8.79 -16.24 -15.37
N MET A 123 -8.45 -17.53 -15.41
CA MET A 123 -8.23 -18.27 -16.66
C MET A 123 -9.52 -18.84 -17.23
N ASN A 124 -10.60 -18.89 -16.44
CA ASN A 124 -11.89 -19.39 -16.88
C ASN A 124 -12.74 -18.27 -17.49
N TRP A 125 -13.57 -18.64 -18.47
CA TRP A 125 -14.66 -17.77 -18.93
C TRP A 125 -15.67 -17.52 -17.81
N PRO A 126 -16.21 -16.31 -17.62
CA PRO A 126 -16.01 -15.07 -18.40
C PRO A 126 -14.85 -14.18 -17.92
N SER A 127 -14.23 -14.47 -16.79
CA SER A 127 -13.15 -13.66 -16.20
C SER A 127 -11.87 -13.60 -17.04
N MET A 128 -11.68 -14.51 -17.99
CA MET A 128 -10.62 -14.39 -18.99
C MET A 128 -10.70 -13.07 -19.78
N MET A 129 -11.92 -12.52 -19.99
CA MET A 129 -12.08 -11.22 -20.64
C MET A 129 -11.53 -10.06 -19.82
N THR A 130 -11.67 -10.11 -18.49
CA THR A 130 -11.08 -9.08 -17.62
C THR A 130 -9.55 -9.18 -17.62
N LEU A 131 -9.00 -10.40 -17.66
CA LEU A 131 -7.55 -10.60 -17.81
C LEU A 131 -7.03 -10.01 -19.13
N ALA A 132 -7.71 -10.27 -20.25
CA ALA A 132 -7.33 -9.73 -21.55
C ALA A 132 -7.35 -8.19 -21.56
N LEU A 133 -8.36 -7.58 -20.94
CA LEU A 133 -8.44 -6.11 -20.79
C LEU A 133 -7.25 -5.56 -19.99
N MET A 134 -6.85 -6.20 -18.89
CA MET A 134 -5.71 -5.75 -18.07
C MET A 134 -4.38 -5.83 -18.84
N ILE A 135 -4.18 -6.88 -19.64
CA ILE A 135 -2.98 -7.01 -20.50
C ILE A 135 -2.94 -5.86 -21.53
N MET A 136 -4.06 -5.61 -22.21
CA MET A 136 -4.14 -4.50 -23.17
C MET A 136 -3.92 -3.14 -22.51
N TYR A 137 -4.47 -2.93 -21.31
CA TYR A 137 -4.24 -1.71 -20.53
C TYR A 137 -2.75 -1.50 -20.22
N LEU A 138 -2.05 -2.51 -19.68
CA LEU A 138 -0.61 -2.40 -19.37
C LEU A 138 0.25 -2.19 -20.62
N LEU A 139 -0.15 -2.76 -21.77
CA LEU A 139 0.55 -2.53 -23.05
C LEU A 139 0.39 -1.08 -23.52
N ILE A 140 -0.82 -0.53 -23.44
CA ILE A 140 -1.09 0.86 -23.83
C ILE A 140 -0.33 1.83 -22.91
N THR A 141 -0.33 1.59 -21.59
CA THR A 141 0.40 2.47 -20.65
C THR A 141 1.90 2.48 -20.94
N LEU A 142 2.51 1.33 -21.27
CA LEU A 142 3.91 1.28 -21.66
C LEU A 142 4.21 2.11 -22.92
N ILE A 143 3.37 2.00 -23.96
CA ILE A 143 3.53 2.80 -25.20
C ILE A 143 3.42 4.30 -24.89
N VAL A 144 2.45 4.69 -24.05
CA VAL A 144 2.26 6.09 -23.65
C VAL A 144 3.45 6.60 -22.85
N ILE A 145 3.96 5.83 -21.89
CA ILE A 145 5.13 6.21 -21.09
C ILE A 145 6.35 6.44 -21.99
N VAL A 146 6.64 5.55 -22.94
CA VAL A 146 7.75 5.73 -23.89
C VAL A 146 7.60 6.99 -24.75
N LYS A 147 6.37 7.34 -25.15
CA LYS A 147 6.11 8.60 -25.88
C LYS A 147 6.33 9.84 -25.01
N ILE A 148 5.94 9.80 -23.73
CA ILE A 148 6.12 10.91 -22.78
C ILE A 148 7.60 11.11 -22.44
N THR A 149 8.37 10.03 -22.26
CA THR A 149 9.78 10.13 -21.88
C THR A 149 10.72 10.50 -23.04
N ASN A 150 10.29 10.35 -24.29
CA ASN A 150 11.09 10.69 -25.48
C ASN A 150 11.20 12.21 -25.77
N ILE A 151 10.84 13.08 -24.82
CA ILE A 151 10.99 14.53 -24.95
C ILE A 151 12.47 14.91 -24.80
N LYS A 152 13.08 15.43 -25.87
CA LYS A 152 14.48 15.89 -25.91
C LYS A 152 14.63 17.35 -25.45
N HIS A 153 14.10 17.70 -24.28
CA HIS A 153 14.48 18.96 -23.64
C HIS A 153 15.63 18.70 -22.68
N GLY A 154 16.56 19.67 -22.58
CA GLY A 154 17.84 19.53 -21.89
C GLY A 154 17.73 19.04 -20.43
N PRO A 155 18.85 18.76 -19.76
CA PRO A 155 18.85 18.11 -18.45
C PRO A 155 17.94 18.86 -17.46
N LEU A 156 17.10 18.11 -16.73
CA LEU A 156 16.22 18.62 -15.65
C LEU A 156 16.98 19.37 -14.54
N ARG A 157 18.32 19.25 -14.50
CA ARG A 157 19.18 19.97 -13.57
C ARG A 157 19.77 21.21 -14.25
N THR A 158 19.38 22.39 -13.78
CA THR A 158 20.11 23.62 -14.08
C THR A 158 21.55 23.45 -13.59
N LYS A 159 22.53 23.58 -14.50
CA LYS A 159 23.93 23.68 -14.11
C LYS A 159 24.11 25.01 -13.38
N ASN A 160 24.49 24.94 -12.11
CA ASN A 160 25.16 26.05 -11.44
C ASN A 160 26.54 26.24 -12.04
#